data_AF-A0A089J2R2-F1
#
_entry.id   AF-A0A089J2R2-F1
#
_cell.length_a   1.000
_cell.length_b   1.000
_cell.length_c   1.000
_cell.angle_alpha   90.00
_cell.angle_beta   90.00
_cell.angle_gamma   90.00
#
_symmetry.space_group_name_H-M   'P 1'
#
loop_
_entity.id
_entity.type
_entity.pdbx_description
1 polymer ?
#
loop_
_entity_poly.entity_id
_entity_poly.type
_entity_poly.pdbx_seq_one_letter_code
_entity_poly.pdbx_strand_id
1 'polypeptide(L)'
;MSKITVDPARLESAAQKMDGQASEYATQYKKLFTEVNAMGAAWKGADNTAYVTQIQGFEEDFKNMYDLLLKYSEFLKLSAKMYRDTQSEIINSAKKLTN
;
A
#
# COMPACT_ATOMS: atom_id res chain seq x y z
N MET A 1 -6.08 -17.57 30.59
CA MET A 1 -6.19 -16.19 30.09
C MET A 1 -5.59 -16.12 28.71
N SER A 2 -6.42 -15.97 27.67
CA SER A 2 -5.96 -15.95 26.28
C SER A 2 -5.07 -14.72 26.05
N LYS A 3 -3.79 -14.99 25.81
CA LYS A 3 -2.75 -13.99 25.54
C LYS A 3 -3.09 -13.34 24.20
N ILE A 4 -3.42 -12.04 24.20
CA ILE A 4 -3.66 -11.26 22.97
C ILE A 4 -2.46 -11.50 22.04
N THR A 5 -2.71 -12.22 20.94
CA THR A 5 -1.67 -12.86 20.12
C THR A 5 -1.33 -12.06 18.86
N VAL A 6 -1.72 -10.78 18.82
CA VAL A 6 -1.36 -9.88 17.72
C VAL A 6 -0.31 -8.91 18.22
N ASP A 7 0.86 -8.94 17.59
CA ASP A 7 1.99 -8.06 17.87
C ASP A 7 1.85 -6.78 17.02
N PRO A 8 1.53 -5.61 17.64
CA PRO A 8 1.37 -4.36 16.90
C PRO A 8 2.63 -3.95 16.14
N ALA A 9 3.82 -4.32 16.62
CA ALA A 9 5.06 -3.99 15.92
C ALA A 9 5.20 -4.74 14.59
N ARG A 10 4.69 -5.98 14.51
CA ARG A 10 4.65 -6.73 13.25
C ARG A 10 3.69 -6.12 12.24
N LEU A 11 2.54 -5.63 12.70
CA LEU A 11 1.57 -4.95 11.84
C LEU A 11 2.16 -3.66 11.25
N GLU A 12 2.85 -2.87 12.06
CA GLU A 12 3.53 -1.66 11.59
C GLU A 12 4.67 -1.95 10.62
N SER A 13 5.50 -2.96 10.92
CA SER A 13 6.58 -3.36 10.03
C SER A 13 6.04 -3.83 8.68
N ALA A 14 4.94 -4.60 8.68
CA ALA A 14 4.27 -5.01 7.44
C ALA A 14 3.69 -3.81 6.68
N ALA A 15 3.06 -2.86 7.36
CA ALA A 15 2.54 -1.63 6.74
C ALA A 15 3.67 -0.80 6.09
N GLN A 16 4.78 -0.60 6.79
CA GLN A 16 5.95 0.13 6.27
C GLN A 16 6.54 -0.57 5.03
N LYS A 17 6.64 -1.90 5.06
CA LYS A 17 7.09 -2.66 3.90
C LYS A 17 6.16 -2.45 2.71
N MET A 18 4.85 -2.44 2.95
CA MET A 18 3.85 -2.27 1.92
C MET A 18 3.84 -0.84 1.35
N ASP A 19 4.07 0.19 2.18
CA ASP A 19 4.30 1.57 1.71
C ASP A 19 5.50 1.63 0.75
N GLY A 20 6.60 0.97 1.12
CA GLY A 20 7.79 0.87 0.27
C GLY A 20 7.49 0.20 -1.06
N GLN A 21 6.81 -0.94 -1.04
CA GLN A 21 6.42 -1.67 -2.25
C GLN A 21 5.44 -0.88 -3.12
N ALA A 22 4.49 -0.16 -2.52
CA ALA A 22 3.55 0.72 -3.24
C ALA A 22 4.29 1.87 -3.94
N SER A 23 5.26 2.49 -3.26
CA SER A 23 6.09 3.56 -3.82
C SER A 23 6.95 3.08 -4.99
N GLU A 24 7.57 1.90 -4.84
CA GLU A 24 8.36 1.29 -5.90
C GLU A 24 7.48 0.93 -7.12
N TYR A 25 6.32 0.31 -6.87
CA TYR A 25 5.33 0.01 -7.90
C TYR A 25 4.91 1.29 -8.65
N ALA A 26 4.64 2.37 -7.92
CA ALA A 26 4.28 3.66 -8.51
C ALA A 26 5.38 4.25 -9.39
N THR A 27 6.62 4.11 -8.96
CA THR A 27 7.78 4.55 -9.73
C THR A 27 7.91 3.75 -11.02
N GLN A 28 7.75 2.43 -10.95
CA GLN A 28 7.90 1.53 -12.10
C GLN A 28 6.82 1.78 -13.16
N TYR A 29 5.54 1.85 -12.79
CA TYR A 29 4.49 2.06 -13.80
C TYR A 29 4.57 3.46 -14.43
N LYS A 30 4.96 4.51 -13.68
CA LYS A 30 5.17 5.85 -14.24
C LYS A 30 6.32 5.89 -15.23
N LYS A 31 7.40 5.15 -14.94
CA LYS A 31 8.52 4.98 -15.87
C LYS A 31 8.07 4.29 -17.15
N LEU A 32 7.29 3.21 -17.06
CA LEU A 32 6.70 2.54 -18.21
C LEU A 32 5.91 3.51 -19.09
N PHE A 33 5.00 4.29 -18.52
CA PHE A 33 4.22 5.28 -19.30
C PHE A 33 5.09 6.36 -19.93
N THR A 34 6.16 6.78 -19.26
CA THR A 34 7.11 7.74 -19.82
C THR A 34 7.80 7.17 -21.06
N GLU A 35 8.27 5.93 -21.00
CA GLU A 35 8.92 5.24 -22.12
C GLU A 35 7.94 4.99 -23.28
N VAL A 36 6.72 4.53 -22.97
CA VAL A 36 5.66 4.29 -23.96
C VAL A 36 5.26 5.59 -24.69
N ASN A 37 5.12 6.69 -23.95
CA ASN A 37 4.82 7.99 -24.56
C ASN A 37 5.97 8.50 -25.44
N ALA A 38 7.23 8.30 -25.01
CA ALA A 38 8.39 8.65 -25.82
C ALA A 38 8.45 7.82 -27.12
N MET A 39 8.15 6.53 -27.05
CA MET A 39 8.06 5.65 -28.21
C MET A 39 6.93 6.07 -29.17
N GLY A 40 5.75 6.43 -28.64
CA GLY A 40 4.63 6.99 -29.40
C GLY A 40 4.95 8.29 -30.12
N ALA A 41 5.81 9.13 -29.55
CA ALA A 41 6.26 10.36 -30.18
C ALA A 41 7.26 10.11 -31.32
N ALA A 42 8.17 9.15 -31.14
CA ALA A 42 9.27 8.87 -32.08
C ALA A 42 8.86 7.96 -33.25
N TRP A 43 7.90 7.04 -33.05
CA TRP A 43 7.48 6.07 -34.07
C TRP A 43 5.97 6.15 -34.31
N LYS A 44 5.55 6.57 -35.50
CA LYS A 44 4.12 6.80 -35.81
C LYS A 44 3.46 5.66 -36.60
N GLY A 45 4.01 4.45 -36.52
CA GLY A 45 3.48 3.26 -37.18
C GLY A 45 2.14 2.81 -36.59
N ALA A 46 1.31 2.13 -37.39
CA ALA A 46 0.01 1.61 -36.94
C ALA A 46 0.18 0.54 -35.84
N ASP A 47 1.26 -0.24 -35.91
CA ASP A 47 1.73 -1.18 -34.91
C ASP A 47 2.09 -0.50 -33.58
N ASN A 48 2.91 0.55 -33.64
CA ASN A 48 3.29 1.29 -32.43
C ASN A 48 2.08 1.99 -31.79
N THR A 49 1.19 2.55 -32.62
CA THR A 49 -0.04 3.18 -32.12
C THR A 49 -0.91 2.18 -31.37
N ALA A 50 -1.10 0.97 -31.92
CA ALA A 50 -1.86 -0.09 -31.25
C ALA A 50 -1.22 -0.49 -29.92
N TYR A 51 0.11 -0.63 -29.88
CA TYR A 51 0.85 -0.98 -28.65
C TYR A 51 0.73 0.11 -27.57
N VAL A 52 0.93 1.38 -27.94
CA VAL A 52 0.82 2.53 -27.03
C VAL A 52 -0.59 2.65 -26.46
N THR A 53 -1.61 2.55 -27.31
CA THR A 53 -3.02 2.61 -26.88
C THR A 53 -3.36 1.48 -25.91
N GLN A 54 -2.89 0.26 -26.17
CA GLN A 54 -3.14 -0.87 -25.28
C GLN A 54 -2.54 -0.66 -23.89
N ILE A 55 -1.30 -0.13 -23.81
CA ILE A 55 -0.66 0.14 -22.51
C ILE A 55 -1.33 1.30 -21.78
N GLN A 56 -1.68 2.37 -22.49
CA GLN A 56 -2.44 3.50 -21.93
C GLN A 56 -3.77 3.06 -21.35
N GLY A 57 -4.41 2.04 -21.92
CA GLY A 57 -5.62 1.43 -21.39
C GLY A 57 -5.49 0.85 -19.98
N PHE A 58 -4.27 0.49 -19.54
CA PHE A 58 -4.02 -0.05 -18.19
C PHE A 58 -3.72 1.02 -17.14
N GLU A 59 -3.66 2.32 -17.49
CA GLU A 59 -3.27 3.37 -16.55
C GLU A 59 -4.16 3.40 -15.29
N GLU A 60 -5.47 3.19 -15.47
CA GLU A 60 -6.42 3.12 -14.37
C GLU A 60 -6.17 1.90 -13.48
N ASP A 61 -5.87 0.74 -14.04
CA ASP A 61 -5.55 -0.47 -13.28
C ASP A 61 -4.29 -0.29 -12.43
N PHE A 62 -3.26 0.37 -12.97
CA PHE A 62 -2.06 0.70 -12.21
C PHE A 62 -2.37 1.63 -11.03
N LYS A 63 -3.20 2.66 -11.22
CA LYS A 63 -3.63 3.55 -10.15
C LYS A 63 -4.46 2.82 -9.09
N ASN A 64 -5.41 2.00 -9.52
CA ASN A 64 -6.27 1.22 -8.63
C ASN A 64 -5.47 0.25 -7.74
N MET A 65 -4.47 -0.42 -8.31
CA MET A 65 -3.58 -1.31 -7.54
C MET A 65 -2.72 -0.54 -6.53
N TYR A 66 -2.19 0.63 -6.92
CA TYR A 66 -1.45 1.50 -6.00
C TYR A 66 -2.31 1.94 -4.83
N ASP A 67 -3.53 2.42 -5.10
CA ASP A 67 -4.48 2.84 -4.07
C ASP A 67 -4.89 1.68 -3.16
N LEU A 68 -5.03 0.47 -3.73
CA LEU A 68 -5.32 -0.73 -2.96
C LEU A 68 -4.20 -1.05 -1.96
N LEU A 69 -2.94 -0.98 -2.39
CA LEU A 69 -1.78 -1.21 -1.51
C LEU A 69 -1.73 -0.19 -0.36
N LEU A 70 -2.03 1.09 -0.66
CA LEU A 70 -2.10 2.14 0.37
C LEU A 70 -3.23 1.87 1.38
N LYS A 71 -4.42 1.50 0.92
CA LYS A 71 -5.57 1.16 1.79
C LYS A 71 -5.25 0.02 2.74
N TYR A 72 -4.58 -1.03 2.25
CA TYR A 72 -4.15 -2.13 3.12
C TYR A 72 -3.08 -1.68 4.13
N SER A 73 -2.19 -0.76 3.75
CA SER A 73 -1.14 -0.25 4.66
C SER A 73 -1.77 0.54 5.78
N GLU A 74 -2.72 1.41 5.43
CA GLU A 74 -3.53 2.17 6.39
C GLU A 74 -4.31 1.24 7.33
N PHE A 75 -4.94 0.19 6.80
CA PHE A 75 -5.64 -0.80 7.61
C PHE A 75 -4.73 -1.47 8.66
N LEU A 76 -3.51 -1.84 8.27
CA LEU A 76 -2.53 -2.43 9.20
C LEU A 76 -2.08 -1.43 10.28
N LYS A 77 -1.86 -0.17 9.90
CA LYS A 77 -1.51 0.92 10.85
C LYS A 77 -2.63 1.18 11.84
N LEU A 78 -3.88 1.27 11.36
CA LEU A 78 -5.06 1.46 12.21
C LEU A 78 -5.22 0.29 13.17
N SER A 79 -5.09 -0.94 12.68
CA SER A 79 -5.14 -2.15 13.51
C SER A 79 -4.07 -2.12 14.61
N ALA A 80 -2.83 -1.81 14.26
CA ALA A 80 -1.73 -1.70 15.22
C ALA A 80 -2.02 -0.67 16.32
N LYS A 81 -2.56 0.50 15.93
CA LYS A 81 -2.97 1.54 16.87
C LYS A 81 -4.06 1.04 17.83
N MET A 82 -5.12 0.44 17.30
CA MET A 82 -6.22 -0.08 18.12
C MET A 82 -5.72 -1.11 19.16
N TYR A 83 -4.85 -2.03 18.75
CA TYR A 83 -4.28 -3.00 19.71
C TYR A 83 -3.49 -2.33 20.83
N ARG A 84 -2.70 -1.28 20.54
CA ARG A 84 -1.94 -0.54 21.57
C ARG A 84 -2.84 0.24 22.51
N ASP A 85 -3.86 0.89 21.97
CA ASP A 85 -4.84 1.64 22.77
C ASP A 85 -5.54 0.68 23.75
N THR A 86 -6.06 -0.44 23.26
CA THR A 86 -6.71 -1.47 24.09
C THR A 86 -5.76 -2.04 25.15
N GLN A 87 -4.50 -2.34 24.81
CA GLN A 87 -3.52 -2.81 25.81
C GLN A 87 -3.28 -1.76 26.90
N SER A 88 -3.16 -0.48 26.51
CA SER A 88 -2.96 0.63 27.45
C SER A 88 -4.16 0.81 28.38
N GLU A 89 -5.39 0.70 27.87
CA GLU A 89 -6.62 0.76 28.65
C GLU A 89 -6.73 -0.37 29.67
N ILE A 90 -6.38 -1.60 29.27
CA ILE A 90 -6.37 -2.77 30.17
C ILE A 90 -5.34 -2.57 31.28
N ILE A 91 -4.12 -2.13 30.95
CA ILE A 91 -3.07 -1.86 31.95
C ILE A 91 -3.51 -0.76 32.92
N ASN A 92 -4.10 0.32 32.41
CA ASN A 92 -4.59 1.42 33.24
C ASN A 92 -5.75 0.99 34.14
N SER A 93 -6.63 0.14 33.65
CA SER A 93 -7.72 -0.44 34.45
C SER A 93 -7.20 -1.38 35.54
N ALA A 94 -6.20 -2.21 35.21
CA ALA A 94 -5.56 -3.09 36.19
C ALA A 94 -4.87 -2.31 37.32
N LYS A 95 -4.21 -1.18 37.01
CA LYS A 95 -3.60 -0.29 38.02
C LYS A 95 -4.62 0.33 38.98
N LYS A 96 -5.88 0.43 38.58
CA LYS A 96 -6.97 0.99 39.41
C LYS A 96 -7.62 -0.05 40.32
N LEU A 97 -7.29 -1.32 40.17
CA LEU A 97 -7.75 -2.36 41.08
C LEU A 97 -6.98 -2.22 42.40
N THR A 98 -7.65 -1.68 43.42
CA THR A 98 -7.20 -1.72 44.82
C THR A 98 -7.61 -3.05 45.47
N ASN A 99 -6.73 -3.59 46.33
CA ASN A 99 -7.03 -4.73 47.21
C ASN A 99 -7.96 -4.34 48.34
#